data_AF-A0AA43S116-F1
#
_entry.id   AF-A0AA43S116-F1
#
_cell.length_a   1.000
_cell.length_b   1.000
_cell.length_c   1.000
_cell.angle_alpha   90.00
_cell.angle_beta   90.00
_cell.angle_gamma   90.00
#
_symmetry.space_group_name_H-M   'P 1'
#
loop_
_entity.id
_entity.type
_entity.pdbx_description
1 polymer ?
#
loop_
_entity_poly.entity_id
_entity_poly.type
_entity_poly.pdbx_seq_one_letter_code
_entity_poly.pdbx_strand_id
1 'polypeptide(L)' 'MSDPFVVRSLEETRFWSRIMKEHSLFLRLGFRCEDTQLINEASQFQAIFEEIERKAYTYTADTDPQTIRAFNVEVHKAI' A
#
# COMPACT_ATOMS: atom_id res chain seq x y z
N MET A 1 20.59 -1.40 -17.49
CA MET A 1 20.56 -2.07 -16.17
C MET A 1 19.49 -1.38 -15.36
N SER A 2 18.53 -2.13 -14.82
CA SER A 2 17.52 -1.60 -13.90
C SER A 2 18.19 -1.09 -12.61
N ASP A 3 17.71 0.03 -12.08
CA ASP A 3 18.23 0.59 -10.84
C ASP A 3 17.86 -0.31 -9.65
N PRO A 4 18.83 -0.83 -8.87
CA PRO A 4 18.54 -1.68 -7.71
C PRO A 4 17.61 -1.04 -6.68
N PHE A 5 17.64 0.28 -6.53
CA PHE A 5 16.73 1.01 -5.64
C PHE A 5 15.28 0.92 -6.12
N VAL A 6 15.06 1.07 -7.43
CA VAL A 6 13.72 0.99 -8.04
C VAL A 6 13.15 -0.41 -7.88
N VAL A 7 13.94 -1.43 -8.23
CA VAL A 7 13.52 -2.84 -8.14
C VAL A 7 13.13 -3.18 -6.70
N ARG A 8 14.01 -2.89 -5.73
CA ARG A 8 13.77 -3.22 -4.32
C ARG A 8 12.57 -2.47 -3.75
N SER A 9 12.41 -1.19 -4.08
CA SER A 9 11.29 -0.39 -3.60
C SER A 9 9.95 -0.92 -4.09
N LEU A 10 9.87 -1.31 -5.37
CA LEU A 10 8.65 -1.87 -5.96
C LEU A 10 8.34 -3.26 -5.39
N GLU A 11 9.33 -4.13 -5.18
CA GLU A 11 9.14 -5.44 -4.55
C GLU A 11 8.54 -5.31 -3.14
N GLU A 12 9.17 -4.50 -2.29
CA GLU A 12 8.71 -4.26 -0.92
C GLU A 12 7.32 -3.63 -0.90
N THR A 13 7.09 -2.61 -1.73
CA THR A 13 5.80 -1.92 -1.74
C THR A 13 4.67 -2.83 -2.21
N ARG A 14 4.87 -3.62 -3.27
CA ARG A 14 3.86 -4.58 -3.75
C ARG A 14 3.55 -5.64 -2.71
N PHE A 15 4.57 -6.16 -2.04
CA PHE A 15 4.40 -7.16 -1.00
C PHE A 15 3.64 -6.60 0.21
N TRP A 16 4.12 -5.49 0.79
CA TRP A 16 3.56 -4.97 2.03
C TRP A 16 2.23 -4.23 1.85
N SER A 17 1.99 -3.57 0.72
CA SER A 17 0.66 -2.96 0.45
C SER A 17 -0.45 -4.02 0.43
N ARG A 18 -0.19 -5.18 -0.20
CA ARG A 18 -1.12 -6.30 -0.16
C ARG A 18 -1.36 -6.81 1.27
N ILE A 19 -0.30 -7.02 2.05
CA ILE A 19 -0.41 -7.47 3.45
C ILE A 19 -1.22 -6.48 4.29
N MET A 20 -0.95 -5.19 4.15
CA MET A 20 -1.66 -4.15 4.91
C MET A 20 -3.13 -4.04 4.51
N LYS A 21 -3.45 -4.17 3.21
CA LYS A 21 -4.83 -4.27 2.73
C LYS A 21 -5.57 -5.45 3.35
N GLU A 22 -4.94 -6.62 3.37
CA GLU A 22 -5.51 -7.83 3.98
C GLU A 22 -5.70 -7.68 5.50
N HIS A 23 -4.77 -7.03 6.20
CA HIS A 23 -4.92 -6.71 7.63
C HIS A 23 -6.09 -5.77 7.91
N SER A 24 -6.29 -4.73 7.09
CA SER A 24 -7.46 -3.85 7.21
C SER A 24 -8.78 -4.62 7.07
N LEU A 25 -8.83 -5.58 6.14
CA LEU A 25 -9.97 -6.49 6.02
C LEU A 25 -10.16 -7.35 7.27
N PHE A 26 -9.08 -7.95 7.81
CA PHE A 26 -9.17 -8.80 9.00
C PHE A 26 -9.65 -8.03 10.24
N LEU A 27 -9.16 -6.79 10.43
CA LEU A 27 -9.64 -5.91 11.49
C LEU A 27 -11.13 -5.61 11.33
N ARG A 28 -11.55 -5.23 10.12
CA ARG A 28 -12.96 -4.95 9.81
C ARG A 28 -13.88 -6.13 10.13
N LEU A 29 -13.44 -7.36 9.84
CA LEU A 29 -14.20 -8.58 10.14
C LEU A 29 -14.18 -8.96 11.63
N GLY A 30 -13.20 -8.49 12.40
CA GLY A 30 -13.07 -8.73 13.84
C GLY A 30 -13.81 -7.73 14.73
N PHE A 31 -14.24 -6.58 14.20
CA PHE A 31 -15.00 -5.59 14.96
C PHE A 31 -16.46 -6.00 15.17
N ARG A 32 -17.06 -5.52 16.26
CA ARG A 32 -18.49 -5.71 16.52
C ARG A 32 -19.30 -4.82 15.58
N CYS A 33 -20.51 -5.24 15.25
CA CYS A 33 -21.35 -4.52 14.30
C CYS A 33 -21.66 -3.07 14.73
N GLU A 34 -21.70 -2.78 16.03
CA GLU A 34 -21.91 -1.42 16.54
C GLU A 34 -20.68 -0.50 16.43
N ASP A 35 -19.47 -1.05 16.24
CA ASP A 35 -18.22 -0.30 16.18
C ASP A 35 -18.00 0.34 14.78
N THR A 36 -19.05 1.01 14.27
CA THR A 36 -19.15 1.55 12.91
C THR A 36 -18.02 2.52 12.55
N GLN A 37 -17.51 3.28 13.52
CA GLN A 37 -16.35 4.17 13.31
C GLN A 37 -15.09 3.38 12.95
N LEU A 38 -14.78 2.32 13.72
CA LEU A 38 -13.63 1.45 13.48
C LEU A 38 -13.77 0.67 12.17
N ILE A 39 -14.98 0.20 11.86
CA ILE A 39 -15.29 -0.47 10.59
C ILE A 39 -15.04 0.46 9.40
N ASN A 40 -15.47 1.72 9.50
CA ASN A 40 -15.28 2.71 8.44
C ASN A 40 -13.80 3.06 8.27
N GLU A 41 -13.07 3.25 9.38
CA GLU A 41 -11.62 3.51 9.35
C GLU A 41 -10.85 2.34 8.73
N ALA A 42 -11.13 1.10 9.12
CA ALA A 42 -10.53 -0.07 8.49
C ALA A 42 -10.86 -0.17 7.00
N SER A 43 -12.09 0.20 6.59
CA SER A 43 -12.46 0.24 5.17
C SER A 43 -11.69 1.32 4.40
N GLN A 44 -11.43 2.47 5.01
CA GLN A 44 -10.61 3.52 4.41
C GLN A 44 -9.16 3.08 4.23
N PHE A 45 -8.56 2.46 5.26
CA PHE A 45 -7.21 1.90 5.14
C PHE A 45 -7.13 0.81 4.06
N GLN A 46 -8.13 -0.07 3.99
CA GLN A 46 -8.20 -1.08 2.94
C GLN A 46 -8.14 -0.44 1.54
N ALA A 47 -8.90 0.64 1.31
CA ALA A 47 -8.91 1.36 0.04
C ALA A 47 -7.58 2.09 -0.26
N ILE A 48 -6.93 2.67 0.76
CA ILE A 48 -5.62 3.32 0.62
C ILE A 48 -4.57 2.31 0.16
N PHE A 49 -4.49 1.15 0.81
CA PHE A 49 -3.50 0.13 0.46
C PHE A 49 -3.80 -0.54 -0.88
N GLU A 50 -5.07 -0.68 -1.26
CA GLU A 50 -5.46 -1.13 -2.59
C GLU A 50 -4.97 -0.17 -3.70
N GLU A 51 -5.12 1.13 -3.49
CA GLU A 51 -4.62 2.13 -4.44
C GLU A 51 -3.09 2.16 -4.51
N ILE A 52 -2.40 2.03 -3.38
CA ILE A 52 -0.93 1.91 -3.34
C ILE A 52 -0.47 0.67 -4.11
N GLU A 53 -1.09 -0.49 -3.85
CA GLU A 53 -0.78 -1.75 -4.54
C GLU A 53 -0.97 -1.58 -6.06
N ARG A 54 -2.12 -1.04 -6.47
CA ARG A 54 -2.44 -0.78 -7.87
C ARG A 54 -1.40 0.12 -8.53
N LYS A 55 -1.04 1.26 -7.92
CA LYS A 55 0.01 2.16 -8.41
C LYS A 55 1.35 1.42 -8.53
N ALA A 56 1.75 0.65 -7.52
CA ALA A 56 3.01 -0.09 -7.52
C ALA A 56 3.10 -1.10 -8.69
N TYR A 57 1.99 -1.69 -9.12
CA TYR A 57 1.94 -2.56 -10.31
C TYR A 57 1.96 -1.81 -11.65
N THR A 58 1.69 -0.50 -11.67
CA THR A 58 1.83 0.31 -12.90
C THR A 58 3.28 0.71 -13.20
N TYR A 59 4.14 0.73 -12.19
CA TYR A 59 5.56 1.03 -12.35
C TYR A 59 6.38 -0.19 -12.79
N THR A 60 7.50 0.06 -13.46
CA THR A 60 8.43 -0.96 -13.97
C THR A 60 9.84 -0.74 -13.40
N ALA A 61 10.74 -1.71 -13.62
CA ALA A 61 12.13 -1.61 -13.19
C ALA A 61 12.91 -0.46 -13.87
N ASP A 62 12.38 0.08 -14.98
CA ASP A 62 12.96 1.20 -15.73
C ASP A 62 12.30 2.55 -15.37
N THR A 63 11.40 2.57 -14.38
CA THR A 63 10.78 3.81 -13.90
C THR A 63 11.85 4.72 -13.30
N ASP A 64 11.75 6.02 -13.57
CA ASP A 64 12.66 7.03 -13.05
C ASP A 64 12.80 6.95 -11.50
N PRO A 65 14.03 6.87 -10.96
CA PRO A 65 14.26 6.77 -9.52
C PRO A 65 13.67 7.92 -8.69
N GLN A 66 13.54 9.14 -9.24
CA GLN A 66 12.91 10.25 -8.50
C GLN A 66 11.40 10.04 -8.35
N THR A 67 10.76 9.49 -9.38
CA THR A 67 9.35 9.08 -9.32
C THR A 67 9.13 8.04 -8.22
N ILE A 68 9.98 7.02 -8.15
CA ILE A 68 9.90 5.99 -7.10
C ILE A 68 10.21 6.56 -5.71
N ARG A 69 11.14 7.51 -5.59
CA ARG A 69 11.41 8.20 -4.31
C ARG A 69 10.19 8.98 -3.83
N ALA A 70 9.51 9.71 -4.71
CA ALA A 70 8.28 10.43 -4.37
C ALA A 70 7.16 9.46 -3.97
N PHE A 71 7.01 8.34 -4.70
CA PHE A 71 6.06 7.29 -4.37
C PHE A 71 6.35 6.67 -3.00
N ASN A 72 7.60 6.35 -2.67
CA ASN A 72 7.96 5.82 -1.35
C ASN A 72 7.61 6.81 -0.21
N VAL A 73 7.75 8.12 -0.44
CA VAL A 73 7.32 9.15 0.54
C VAL A 73 5.81 9.18 0.71
N GLU A 74 5.04 8.97 -0.36
CA GLU A 74 3.58 8.83 -0.28
C GLU A 74 3.19 7.58 0.53
N VAL A 75 3.79 6.43 0.20
CA VAL A 75 3.55 5.16 0.89
C VAL A 75 3.89 5.27 2.38
N HIS A 76 4.99 5.92 2.74
CA HIS A 76 5.40 6.08 4.13
C HIS A 76 4.42 6.92 4.98
N LYS A 77 3.61 7.78 4.36
CA LYS A 77 2.57 8.55 5.08
C LYS A 77 1.31 7.74 5.37
N ALA A 78 1.14 6.60 4.70
CA ALA A 78 0.01 5.70 4.89
C ALA A 78 0.26 4.65 5.99
N ILE A 79 1.46 4.64 6.57
CA ILE A 79 1.93 3.74 7.64
C ILE A 79 2.10 4.56 8.92
#